data_AF-A0A086Y817-F1
#
_entry.id   AF-A0A086Y817-F1
#
_cell.length_a   1.000
_cell.length_b   1.000
_cell.length_c   1.000
_cell.angle_alpha   90.00
_cell.angle_beta   90.00
_cell.angle_gamma   90.00
#
_symmetry.space_group_name_H-M   'P 1'
#
loop_
_entity.id
_entity.type
_entity.pdbx_description
1 polymer ?
#
loop_
_entity_poly.entity_id
_entity_poly.type
_entity_poly.pdbx_seq_one_letter_code
_entity_poly.pdbx_strand_id
1 'polypeptide(L)'
;MLEAYVAAGFDPRSFWGLTMRLYQVHMLGARRRLQSEADARLTQAWLTVALGNQRRLPKLKSLLKRHESQDPELALRSLSARLPKITIEDWRARQRG
;
A
#
# COMPACT_ATOMS: atom_id res chain seq x y z
N MET A 1 -10.21 -19.52 15.85
CA MET A 1 -10.45 -18.13 15.38
C MET A 1 -9.86 -17.11 16.35
N LEU A 2 -10.20 -17.16 17.64
CA LEU A 2 -9.55 -16.35 18.68
C LEU A 2 -8.03 -16.56 18.73
N GLU A 3 -7.57 -17.81 18.74
CA GLU A 3 -6.13 -18.13 18.75
C GLU A 3 -5.37 -17.46 17.60
N ALA A 4 -5.89 -17.54 16.38
CA ALA A 4 -5.30 -16.88 15.21
C ALA A 4 -5.31 -15.34 15.33
N TYR A 5 -6.34 -14.78 15.95
CA TYR A 5 -6.44 -13.34 16.23
C TYR A 5 -5.36 -12.88 17.21
N VAL A 6 -5.11 -13.66 18.26
CA VAL A 6 -4.03 -13.41 19.23
C VAL A 6 -2.67 -13.61 18.60
N ALA A 7 -2.48 -14.68 17.81
CA ALA A 7 -1.23 -14.94 17.09
C ALA A 7 -0.88 -13.82 16.08
N ALA A 8 -1.89 -13.15 15.52
CA ALA A 8 -1.70 -11.97 14.67
C ALA A 8 -1.28 -10.71 15.45
N GLY A 9 -1.26 -10.76 16.79
CA GLY A 9 -0.84 -9.69 17.70
C GLY A 9 -1.96 -8.79 18.18
N PHE A 10 -3.23 -9.19 18.02
CA PHE A 10 -4.37 -8.40 18.49
C PHE A 10 -4.76 -8.75 19.93
N ASP A 11 -5.37 -7.78 20.62
CA ASP A 11 -5.88 -7.97 21.99
C ASP A 11 -7.02 -9.02 22.02
N PRO A 12 -6.93 -10.07 22.87
CA PRO A 12 -7.96 -11.09 22.99
C PRO A 12 -9.32 -10.54 23.43
N ARG A 13 -9.37 -9.47 24.24
CA ARG A 13 -10.65 -8.95 24.77
C ARG A 13 -11.49 -8.32 23.66
N SER A 14 -10.82 -7.67 22.72
CA SER A 14 -11.43 -7.06 21.54
C SER A 14 -12.09 -8.06 20.58
N PHE A 15 -11.72 -9.35 20.62
CA PHE A 15 -12.24 -10.38 19.71
C PHE A 15 -13.75 -10.56 19.80
N TRP A 16 -14.30 -10.54 21.01
CA TRP A 16 -15.72 -10.85 21.26
C TRP A 16 -16.68 -9.78 20.75
N GLY A 17 -16.19 -8.56 20.49
CA GLY A 17 -16.97 -7.48 19.90
C GLY A 17 -16.97 -7.47 18.36
N LEU A 18 -16.27 -8.39 17.71
CA LEU A 18 -16.12 -8.38 16.25
C LEU A 18 -17.26 -9.09 15.55
N THR A 19 -17.72 -8.48 14.46
CA THR A 19 -18.45 -9.21 13.43
C THR A 19 -17.46 -10.00 12.56
N MET A 20 -17.96 -11.03 11.88
CA MET A 20 -17.15 -11.83 10.94
C MET A 20 -16.46 -10.98 9.86
N ARG A 21 -17.13 -9.93 9.37
CA ARG A 21 -16.56 -9.00 8.40
C ARG A 21 -15.39 -8.20 8.99
N LEU A 22 -15.52 -7.71 10.23
CA LEU A 22 -14.45 -6.97 10.89
C LEU A 22 -13.25 -7.86 11.21
N TYR A 23 -13.49 -9.08 11.70
CA TYR A 23 -12.45 -10.08 11.88
C TYR A 23 -11.64 -10.31 10.58
N GLN A 24 -12.33 -10.49 9.45
CA GLN A 24 -11.66 -10.68 8.16
C GLN A 24 -10.80 -9.48 7.75
N VAL A 25 -11.30 -8.25 7.94
CA VAL A 25 -10.53 -7.03 7.65
C VAL A 25 -9.26 -6.97 8.49
N HIS A 26 -9.35 -7.23 9.79
CA HIS A 26 -8.21 -7.22 10.70
C HIS A 26 -7.16 -8.26 10.29
N MET A 27 -7.60 -9.50 10.05
CA MET A 27 -6.69 -10.60 9.69
C MET A 27 -6.07 -10.40 8.30
N LEU A 28 -6.80 -9.83 7.34
CA LEU A 28 -6.24 -9.48 6.03
C LEU A 28 -5.17 -8.39 6.15
N GLY A 29 -5.41 -7.38 6.99
CA GLY A 29 -4.42 -6.36 7.32
C GLY A 29 -3.16 -6.96 7.95
N ALA A 30 -3.33 -7.83 8.95
CA ALA A 30 -2.21 -8.53 9.61
C ALA A 30 -1.40 -9.38 8.62
N ARG A 31 -2.07 -10.13 7.75
CA ARG A 31 -1.42 -10.91 6.69
C ARG A 31 -0.61 -10.02 5.75
N ARG A 32 -1.18 -8.91 5.26
CA ARG A 32 -0.49 -7.98 4.36
C ARG A 32 0.74 -7.36 5.00
N ARG A 33 0.66 -7.01 6.29
CA ARG A 33 1.81 -6.53 7.06
C ARG A 33 2.92 -7.58 7.12
N LEU A 34 2.59 -8.81 7.53
CA LEU A 34 3.58 -9.90 7.63
C LEU A 34 4.24 -10.20 6.28
N GLN A 35 3.46 -10.20 5.21
CA GLN A 35 3.99 -10.39 3.86
C GLN A 35 4.94 -9.26 3.46
N SER A 36 4.54 -8.00 3.70
CA SER A 36 5.42 -6.85 3.43
C SER A 36 6.71 -6.89 4.26
N GLU A 37 6.67 -7.36 5.50
CA GLU A 37 7.87 -7.54 6.33
C GLU A 37 8.78 -8.65 5.80
N ALA A 38 8.20 -9.77 5.37
CA ALA A 38 8.95 -10.87 4.76
C ALA A 38 9.64 -10.42 3.46
N ASP A 39 8.90 -9.73 2.59
CA ASP A 39 9.42 -9.20 1.33
C ASP A 39 10.53 -8.18 1.56
N ALA A 40 10.37 -7.31 2.57
CA ALA A 40 11.41 -6.35 2.97
C ALA A 40 12.69 -7.06 3.45
N ARG A 41 12.56 -8.11 4.28
CA ARG A 41 13.71 -8.91 4.76
C ARG A 41 14.41 -9.64 3.62
N LEU A 42 13.66 -10.24 2.69
CA LEU A 42 14.22 -10.89 1.51
C LEU A 42 14.99 -9.89 0.64
N THR A 43 14.37 -8.74 0.38
CA THR A 43 15.00 -7.64 -0.38
C THR A 43 16.28 -7.17 0.30
N GLN A 44 16.25 -6.97 1.62
CA GLN A 44 17.42 -6.58 2.39
C GLN A 44 18.55 -7.63 2.28
N ALA A 45 18.24 -8.92 2.50
CA ALA A 45 19.23 -9.99 2.42
C ALA A 45 19.87 -10.06 1.03
N TRP A 46 19.05 -9.95 -0.03
CA TRP A 46 19.54 -9.92 -1.40
C TRP A 46 20.44 -8.70 -1.66
N LEU A 47 20.01 -7.50 -1.25
CA LEU A 47 20.81 -6.27 -1.40
C LEU A 47 22.13 -6.35 -0.64
N THR A 48 22.15 -6.92 0.57
CA THR A 48 23.38 -7.11 1.35
C THR A 48 24.39 -7.96 0.58
N VAL A 49 23.97 -9.10 0.03
CA VAL A 49 24.85 -9.98 -0.76
C VAL A 49 25.28 -9.30 -2.06
N ALA A 50 24.33 -8.69 -2.77
CA ALA A 50 24.58 -8.03 -4.05
C ALA A 50 25.59 -6.88 -3.91
N LEU A 51 25.44 -6.03 -2.88
CA LEU A 51 26.36 -4.93 -2.60
C LEU A 51 27.69 -5.39 -2.02
N GLY A 52 27.70 -6.45 -1.19
CA GLY A 52 28.93 -7.04 -0.66
C GLY A 52 29.85 -7.60 -1.73
N ASN A 53 29.30 -8.07 -2.84
CA ASN A 53 30.06 -8.61 -3.98
C ASN A 53 30.52 -7.54 -4.99
N GLN A 54 30.19 -6.25 -4.81
CA GLN A 54 30.60 -5.19 -5.73
C GLN A 54 32.01 -4.68 -5.44
N ARG A 55 32.84 -4.58 -6.47
CA ARG A 55 34.19 -3.98 -6.38
C ARG A 55 34.17 -2.48 -6.06
N ARG A 56 33.10 -1.79 -6.45
CA ARG A 56 32.87 -0.36 -6.17
C ARG A 56 31.44 -0.16 -5.72
N LEU A 57 31.27 0.33 -4.49
CA LEU A 57 29.94 0.57 -3.93
C LEU A 57 29.34 1.85 -4.54
N PRO A 58 28.11 1.80 -5.10
CA PRO A 58 27.42 3.00 -5.56
C PRO A 58 27.11 3.93 -4.39
N LYS A 59 27.04 5.25 -4.65
CA LYS A 59 26.70 6.23 -3.61
C LYS A 59 25.26 5.99 -3.13
N LEU A 60 25.03 6.03 -1.83
CA LEU A 60 23.69 5.79 -1.26
C LEU A 60 22.59 6.66 -1.90
N LYS A 61 22.90 7.93 -2.19
CA LYS A 61 21.98 8.87 -2.86
C LYS A 61 21.49 8.41 -4.24
N SER A 62 22.26 7.59 -4.97
CA SER A 62 21.80 7.05 -6.25
C SER A 62 20.87 5.85 -6.09
N LEU A 63 20.96 5.14 -4.96
CA LEU A 63 20.09 4.00 -4.64
C LEU A 63 18.76 4.44 -4.01
N LEU A 64 18.77 5.54 -3.24
CA LEU A 64 17.58 6.10 -2.59
C LEU A 64 16.78 7.05 -3.49
N LYS A 65 16.92 6.98 -4.82
CA LYS A 65 16.04 7.73 -5.72
C LYS A 65 14.62 7.18 -5.57
N ARG A 66 13.87 7.75 -4.62
CA ARG A 66 12.42 7.72 -4.64
C ARG A 66 12.04 8.30 -6.00
N HIS A 67 11.23 7.58 -6.77
CA HIS A 67 10.57 8.22 -7.91
C HIS A 67 9.98 9.51 -7.35
N GLU A 68 10.45 10.65 -7.86
CA GLU A 68 9.81 11.92 -7.56
C GLU A 68 8.33 11.68 -7.81
N SER A 69 7.52 12.06 -6.80
CA SER A 69 6.08 12.15 -6.94
C SER A 69 5.80 12.63 -8.35
N GLN A 70 5.10 11.82 -9.17
CA GLN A 70 4.59 12.30 -10.45
C GLN A 70 4.02 13.68 -10.17
N ASP A 71 4.51 14.69 -10.90
CA ASP A 71 4.05 16.06 -10.73
C ASP A 71 2.51 16.00 -10.66
N PRO A 72 1.90 16.32 -9.51
CA PRO A 72 0.47 16.13 -9.32
C PRO A 72 -0.29 16.95 -10.36
N GLU A 73 0.28 18.06 -10.84
CA GLU A 73 -0.30 18.85 -11.91
C GLU A 73 -0.27 18.10 -13.25
N LEU A 74 0.84 17.42 -13.58
CA LEU A 74 0.93 16.57 -14.77
C LEU A 74 -0.05 15.38 -14.69
N ALA A 75 -0.16 14.74 -13.53
CA ALA A 75 -1.11 13.65 -13.30
C ALA A 75 -2.56 14.14 -13.46
N LEU A 76 -2.91 15.26 -12.85
CA LEU A 76 -4.24 15.87 -12.96
C LEU A 76 -4.57 16.33 -14.39
N ARG A 77 -3.59 16.89 -15.12
CA ARG A 77 -3.75 17.24 -16.55
C ARG A 77 -3.97 16.01 -17.42
N SER A 78 -3.25 14.92 -17.16
CA SER A 78 -3.45 13.67 -17.90
C SER A 78 -4.82 13.06 -17.62
N LEU A 79 -5.32 13.19 -16.37
CA LEU A 79 -6.63 12.72 -15.98
C LEU A 79 -7.73 13.59 -16.61
N SER A 80 -7.59 14.93 -16.55
CA SER A 80 -8.56 15.86 -17.13
C SER A 80 -8.70 15.71 -18.64
N ALA A 81 -7.61 15.40 -19.35
CA ALA A 81 -7.64 15.12 -20.79
C ALA A 81 -8.44 13.85 -21.16
N ARG A 82 -8.53 12.87 -20.24
CA ARG A 82 -9.23 11.60 -20.46
C ARG A 82 -10.68 11.64 -19.98
N LEU A 83 -11.04 12.59 -19.13
CA LEU A 83 -12.39 12.71 -18.61
C LEU A 83 -13.33 13.30 -19.66
N PRO A 84 -14.56 12.78 -19.78
CA PRO A 84 -15.55 13.38 -20.66
C PRO A 84 -15.88 14.79 -20.15
N LYS A 85 -15.99 15.75 -21.08
CA LYS A 85 -16.44 17.11 -20.78
C LYS A 85 -17.94 17.07 -20.49
N ILE A 86 -18.29 16.78 -19.23
CA ILE A 86 -19.66 16.89 -18.74
C ILE A 86 -19.88 18.31 -18.23
N THR A 87 -21.01 18.91 -18.55
CA THR A 87 -21.39 20.19 -17.94
C THR A 87 -21.92 19.94 -16.52
N ILE A 88 -21.92 20.99 -15.70
CA ILE A 88 -22.43 20.89 -14.32
C ILE A 88 -23.93 20.58 -14.29
N GLU A 89 -24.65 20.94 -15.35
CA GLU A 89 -26.08 20.65 -15.55
C GLU A 89 -26.30 19.17 -15.86
N ASP A 90 -25.50 18.59 -16.76
CA ASP A 90 -25.54 17.15 -17.06
C ASP A 90 -25.22 16.29 -15.83
N TRP A 91 -24.28 16.73 -15.00
CA TRP A 91 -23.95 16.03 -13.75
C TRP A 91 -25.08 16.12 -12.73
N ARG A 92 -25.69 17.30 -12.57
CA ARG A 92 -26.84 17.51 -11.67
C ARG A 92 -28.07 16.72 -12.11
N ALA A 93 -28.30 16.59 -13.41
CA ALA A 93 -29.39 15.78 -13.96
C ALA A 93 -29.22 14.28 -13.62
N ARG A 94 -27.99 13.76 -13.64
CA ARG A 94 -27.67 12.36 -13.29
C ARG A 94 -27.79 12.03 -11.79
N GLN A 95 -27.71 13.03 -10.92
CA GLN A 95 -27.81 12.85 -9.46
C GLN A 95 -29.26 12.94 -8.94
N ARG A 96 -30.20 13.39 -9.77
CA ARG A 96 -31.62 13.58 -9.41
C ARG A 96 -32.56 12.51 -9.94
N GLY A 97 -32.05 11.49 -10.63
CA GLY A 97 -32.76 10.26 -10.99
C GLY A 97 -32.32 9.11 -10.10
#